data_AF-A0A1B0CZZ3-F1
#
_entry.id   AF-A0A1B0CZZ3-F1
#
_cell.length_a   1.000
_cell.length_b   1.000
_cell.length_c   1.000
_cell.angle_alpha   90.00
_cell.angle_beta   90.00
_cell.angle_gamma   90.00
#
_symmetry.space_group_name_H-M   'P 1'
#
loop_
_entity.id
_entity.type
_entity.pdbx_description
1 polymer ?
#
loop_
_entity_poly.entity_id
_entity_poly.type
_entity_poly.pdbx_seq_one_letter_code
_entity_poly.pdbx_strand_id
1 'polypeptide(L)'
;MENIPGTPMEPADGMGSDYSQRTSVIVNEVCEQRRKSLGHIQFQSMNELRENHVNINNNVTHHEGTTKGTQKSYNGSDQTDTRRSSRYDTPHSSGVVYDRRLLYLEWARPSKWYKRQPICLVRKYFGDKIALYFCWLGFYTEMLVYPAVVGFLCFLYGLASMDSEYNTPSKEICDINGAGNITLCPLCDKACSYQHLSESCLFARMTYLFDNPATVFFAIFMSFWATTFLELWKRKQSVIIWEWDLQDNESDEENRPEFETSVKTFRTNPVTREKEPYMPTTTRALRFIVTGSAVLFMVSVVLCAVLGTIIYRISLVTVIYSGGGSFLRTHAKIFTTMTAALINLVIIMILTRVR
;
A
#
# COMPACT_ATOMS: atom_id res chain seq x y z
N MET A 1 4.15 -85.44 -44.14
CA MET A 1 3.63 -84.30 -43.35
C MET A 1 4.83 -83.66 -42.70
N GLU A 2 5.40 -82.68 -43.38
CA GLU A 2 6.76 -82.21 -43.19
C GLU A 2 6.71 -80.68 -43.06
N ASN A 3 7.34 -80.19 -41.98
CA ASN A 3 7.94 -78.87 -41.75
C ASN A 3 7.16 -77.60 -42.13
N ILE A 4 6.72 -76.86 -41.10
CA ILE A 4 7.07 -75.43 -40.92
C ILE A 4 7.35 -75.18 -39.41
N PRO A 5 8.47 -74.51 -39.03
CA PRO A 5 8.92 -74.36 -37.65
C PRO A 5 8.41 -73.08 -36.97
N GLY A 6 8.38 -73.11 -35.63
CA GLY A 6 7.85 -72.07 -34.76
C GLY A 6 8.73 -70.83 -34.60
N THR A 7 8.09 -69.73 -34.21
CA THR A 7 8.68 -68.49 -33.73
C THR A 7 8.42 -68.29 -32.22
N PRO A 8 9.29 -67.55 -31.50
CA PRO A 8 9.34 -67.53 -30.03
C PRO A 8 8.56 -66.38 -29.38
N MET A 9 8.26 -66.52 -28.08
CA MET A 9 7.70 -65.48 -27.19
C MET A 9 8.80 -64.56 -26.63
N GLU A 10 8.58 -63.22 -26.65
CA GLU A 10 8.78 -62.20 -25.58
C GLU A 10 8.60 -60.76 -26.17
N PRO A 11 8.52 -59.67 -25.37
CA PRO A 11 7.52 -59.29 -24.37
C PRO A 11 6.80 -57.96 -24.74
N ALA A 12 5.82 -57.56 -23.92
CA ALA A 12 5.04 -56.33 -24.07
C ALA A 12 5.81 -55.10 -23.56
N ASP A 13 5.93 -54.06 -24.38
CA ASP A 13 6.22 -52.69 -23.94
C ASP A 13 5.75 -51.66 -24.99
N GLY A 14 5.03 -50.63 -24.54
CA GLY A 14 4.77 -49.44 -25.37
C GLY A 14 3.38 -48.82 -25.26
N MET A 15 3.00 -48.27 -24.09
CA MET A 15 1.94 -47.26 -23.98
C MET A 15 2.05 -46.54 -22.62
N GLY A 16 3.13 -45.78 -22.40
CA GLY A 16 3.40 -45.14 -21.10
C GLY A 16 3.96 -43.72 -21.14
N SER A 17 4.35 -43.16 -22.29
CA SER A 17 5.15 -41.92 -22.31
C SER A 17 4.51 -40.68 -22.95
N ASP A 18 3.30 -40.78 -23.50
CA ASP A 18 2.72 -39.66 -24.30
C ASP A 18 1.59 -38.88 -23.59
N TYR A 19 1.13 -39.35 -22.42
CA TYR A 19 0.16 -38.62 -21.60
C TYR A 19 0.81 -37.63 -20.63
N SER A 20 2.03 -37.91 -20.15
CA SER A 20 2.71 -37.07 -19.15
C SER A 20 3.29 -35.78 -19.72
N GLN A 21 3.64 -35.75 -21.01
CA GLN A 21 4.22 -34.57 -21.67
C GLN A 21 3.13 -33.54 -22.04
N ARG A 22 1.91 -33.99 -22.36
CA ARG A 22 0.78 -33.10 -22.69
C ARG A 22 0.17 -32.42 -21.46
N THR A 23 0.22 -33.06 -20.30
CA THR A 23 -0.30 -32.44 -19.06
C THR A 23 0.62 -31.32 -18.55
N SER A 24 1.94 -31.44 -18.71
CA SER A 24 2.89 -30.40 -18.26
C SER A 24 2.84 -29.11 -19.08
N VAL A 25 2.51 -29.19 -20.37
CA VAL A 25 2.37 -28.00 -21.23
C VAL A 25 1.07 -27.27 -20.93
N ILE A 26 -0.04 -27.99 -20.74
CA ILE A 26 -1.36 -27.39 -20.43
C ILE A 26 -1.38 -26.79 -19.02
N VAL A 27 -0.71 -27.41 -18.04
CA VAL A 27 -0.62 -26.86 -16.67
C VAL A 27 0.21 -25.57 -16.63
N ASN A 28 1.29 -25.48 -17.41
CA ASN A 28 2.09 -24.25 -17.48
C ASN A 28 1.36 -23.12 -18.22
N GLU A 29 0.60 -23.43 -19.27
CA GLU A 29 -0.13 -22.41 -20.05
C GLU A 29 -1.35 -21.86 -19.28
N VAL A 30 -2.05 -22.70 -18.51
CA VAL A 30 -3.15 -22.28 -17.61
C VAL A 30 -2.63 -21.50 -16.39
N CYS A 31 -1.45 -21.82 -15.89
CA CYS A 31 -0.84 -21.11 -14.75
C CYS A 31 -0.25 -19.75 -15.17
N GLU A 32 0.18 -19.59 -16.42
CA GLU A 32 0.67 -18.33 -16.97
C GLU A 32 -0.48 -17.38 -17.39
N GLN A 33 -1.62 -17.92 -17.84
CA GLN A 33 -2.83 -17.12 -18.07
C GLN A 33 -3.48 -16.63 -16.76
N ARG A 34 -3.43 -17.41 -15.65
CA ARG A 34 -3.89 -16.95 -14.33
C ARG A 34 -2.99 -15.85 -13.72
N ARG A 35 -1.71 -15.78 -14.09
CA ARG A 35 -0.79 -14.73 -13.62
C ARG A 35 -1.15 -13.34 -14.16
N LYS A 36 -1.84 -13.24 -15.30
CA LYS A 36 -2.27 -11.97 -15.92
C LYS A 36 -3.65 -11.46 -15.45
N SER A 37 -4.57 -12.33 -15.03
CA SER A 37 -5.88 -11.86 -14.52
C SER A 37 -5.84 -11.37 -13.07
N LEU A 38 -4.94 -11.92 -12.24
CA LEU A 38 -4.74 -11.51 -10.85
C LEU A 38 -4.09 -10.12 -10.68
N GLY A 39 -3.40 -9.62 -11.71
CA GLY A 39 -2.89 -8.23 -11.73
C GLY A 39 -3.99 -7.18 -11.95
N HIS A 40 -5.13 -7.57 -12.53
CA HIS A 40 -6.22 -6.64 -12.86
C HIS A 40 -7.13 -6.37 -11.65
N ILE A 41 -7.25 -7.33 -10.72
CA ILE A 41 -8.05 -7.22 -9.49
C ILE A 41 -7.35 -6.32 -8.46
N GLN A 42 -6.01 -6.26 -8.48
CA GLN A 42 -5.22 -5.47 -7.54
C GLN A 42 -5.38 -3.94 -7.72
N PHE A 43 -5.66 -3.47 -8.94
CA PHE A 43 -5.77 -2.03 -9.23
C PHE A 43 -7.19 -1.48 -9.05
N GLN A 44 -8.20 -2.34 -9.15
CA GLN A 44 -9.61 -1.94 -9.04
C GLN A 44 -10.05 -1.83 -7.58
N SER A 45 -9.58 -2.74 -6.71
CA SER A 45 -9.85 -2.73 -5.26
C SER A 45 -9.29 -1.51 -4.53
N MET A 46 -8.15 -0.96 -4.96
CA MET A 46 -7.54 0.22 -4.30
C MET A 46 -8.25 1.54 -4.61
N ASN A 47 -8.87 1.69 -5.78
CA ASN A 47 -9.58 2.92 -6.14
C ASN A 47 -11.00 2.99 -5.56
N GLU A 48 -11.67 1.86 -5.34
CA GLU A 48 -13.01 1.80 -4.70
C GLU A 48 -12.98 2.01 -3.18
N LEU A 49 -11.82 1.89 -2.53
CA LEU A 49 -11.65 2.16 -1.09
C LEU A 49 -11.72 3.65 -0.73
N ARG A 50 -11.56 4.56 -1.70
CA ARG A 50 -11.67 6.01 -1.47
C ARG A 50 -13.11 6.51 -1.46
N GLU A 51 -14.02 5.89 -2.21
CA GLU A 51 -15.43 6.29 -2.26
C GLU A 51 -16.24 5.75 -1.07
N ASN A 52 -15.85 4.59 -0.52
CA ASN A 52 -16.59 3.97 0.58
C ASN A 52 -16.41 4.63 1.96
N HIS A 53 -15.40 5.48 2.14
CA HIS A 53 -15.22 6.22 3.39
C HIS A 53 -16.29 7.31 3.62
N VAL A 54 -17.05 7.70 2.58
CA VAL A 54 -18.15 8.69 2.66
C VAL A 54 -19.50 8.03 2.93
N ASN A 55 -19.74 6.81 2.43
CA ASN A 55 -21.03 6.11 2.56
C ASN A 55 -21.25 5.35 3.89
N ILE A 56 -20.21 5.16 4.70
CA ILE A 56 -20.32 4.49 6.02
C ILE A 56 -21.22 5.26 7.00
N ASN A 57 -21.43 6.57 6.80
CA ASN A 57 -22.32 7.37 7.67
C ASN A 57 -23.82 7.20 7.37
N ASN A 58 -24.21 6.71 6.18
CA ASN A 58 -25.62 6.68 5.77
C ASN A 58 -26.28 5.29 5.89
N ASN A 59 -25.50 4.21 5.93
CA ASN A 59 -26.06 2.84 6.05
C ASN A 59 -26.24 2.35 7.49
N VAL A 60 -25.72 3.08 8.49
CA VAL A 60 -25.86 2.71 9.90
C VAL A 60 -27.28 2.96 10.42
N THR A 61 -28.10 3.76 9.73
CA THR A 61 -29.47 4.10 10.14
C THR A 61 -30.55 3.14 9.63
N HIS A 62 -30.25 2.25 8.68
CA HIS A 62 -31.29 1.42 8.03
C HIS A 62 -31.51 0.02 8.65
N HIS A 63 -30.62 -0.44 9.54
CA HIS A 63 -30.76 -1.77 10.17
C HIS A 63 -31.49 -1.77 11.53
N GLU A 64 -32.02 -0.65 12.00
CA GLU A 64 -32.76 -0.55 13.28
C GLU A 64 -34.25 -0.97 13.21
N GLY A 65 -34.66 -1.61 12.11
CA GLY A 65 -36.06 -1.82 11.79
C GLY A 65 -36.53 -3.26 11.70
N THR A 66 -36.17 -4.19 12.59
CA THR A 66 -36.94 -5.44 12.78
C THR A 66 -36.46 -6.26 13.99
N THR A 67 -37.09 -6.05 15.15
CA THR A 67 -37.40 -7.10 16.14
C THR A 67 -38.26 -6.49 17.25
N LYS A 68 -39.59 -6.63 17.11
CA LYS A 68 -40.56 -6.40 18.20
C LYS A 68 -40.67 -7.67 19.04
N GLY A 69 -40.65 -7.57 20.37
CA GLY A 69 -41.07 -8.68 21.23
C GLY A 69 -40.72 -8.56 22.71
N THR A 70 -41.69 -8.06 23.49
CA THR A 70 -41.96 -8.36 24.92
C THR A 70 -41.26 -7.52 26.00
N GLN A 71 -42.00 -6.54 26.53
CA GLN A 71 -41.76 -5.84 27.79
C GLN A 71 -41.95 -6.76 29.01
N LYS A 72 -41.06 -6.69 30.00
CA LYS A 72 -41.40 -6.83 31.43
C LYS A 72 -40.64 -5.79 32.25
N SER A 73 -41.42 -5.08 33.06
CA SER A 73 -41.07 -4.01 33.99
C SER A 73 -40.46 -4.56 35.27
N TYR A 74 -39.41 -3.93 35.83
CA TYR A 74 -39.13 -3.89 37.27
C TYR A 74 -38.22 -2.68 37.61
N ASN A 75 -38.64 -1.91 38.62
CA ASN A 75 -37.98 -0.72 39.18
C ASN A 75 -36.90 -1.09 40.21
N GLY A 76 -35.88 -0.24 40.38
CA GLY A 76 -35.02 -0.24 41.57
C GLY A 76 -33.68 0.51 41.43
N SER A 77 -33.66 1.75 41.94
CA SER A 77 -32.55 2.63 42.37
C SER A 77 -31.15 2.05 42.59
N ASP A 78 -30.11 2.72 42.05
CA ASP A 78 -29.16 3.52 42.86
C ASP A 78 -28.13 4.29 42.00
N GLN A 79 -27.77 5.48 42.45
CA GLN A 79 -26.96 6.47 41.75
C GLN A 79 -25.65 6.72 42.51
N THR A 80 -24.49 6.55 41.86
CA THR A 80 -23.27 7.33 42.17
C THR A 80 -22.35 7.48 40.96
N ASP A 81 -21.79 8.67 40.88
CA ASP A 81 -21.12 9.36 39.77
C ASP A 81 -19.66 8.90 39.58
N THR A 82 -19.27 8.56 38.34
CA THR A 82 -17.86 8.64 37.88
C THR A 82 -17.78 9.19 36.46
N ARG A 83 -17.01 10.26 36.33
CA ARG A 83 -16.79 11.07 35.14
C ARG A 83 -16.36 10.27 33.91
N ARG A 84 -17.13 10.46 32.83
CA ARG A 84 -16.74 10.33 31.41
C ARG A 84 -16.19 8.96 30.97
N SER A 85 -16.87 7.88 31.35
CA SER A 85 -16.76 6.62 30.61
C SER A 85 -17.44 6.80 29.24
N SER A 86 -16.79 6.35 28.17
CA SER A 86 -17.35 6.44 26.82
C SER A 86 -18.69 5.71 26.75
N ARG A 87 -19.62 6.18 25.92
CA ARG A 87 -20.98 5.65 25.67
C ARG A 87 -21.04 4.15 25.25
N TYR A 88 -19.90 3.47 25.21
CA TYR A 88 -19.71 2.06 24.88
C TYR A 88 -19.41 1.17 26.10
N ASP A 89 -19.25 1.76 27.29
CA ASP A 89 -18.82 1.06 28.49
C ASP A 89 -19.98 0.49 29.33
N THR A 90 -21.23 0.88 29.08
CA THR A 90 -22.38 0.33 29.82
C THR A 90 -22.72 -1.10 29.37
N PRO A 91 -22.76 -2.09 30.29
CA PRO A 91 -23.32 -3.40 30.00
C PRO A 91 -24.80 -3.27 29.63
N HIS A 92 -25.22 -3.92 28.54
CA HIS A 92 -26.64 -3.98 28.17
C HIS A 92 -27.38 -4.86 29.19
N SER A 93 -28.60 -4.44 29.57
CA SER A 93 -29.42 -5.08 30.62
C SER A 93 -29.79 -6.54 30.35
N SER A 94 -29.62 -7.02 29.11
CA SER A 94 -29.92 -8.40 28.70
C SER A 94 -28.79 -9.41 28.90
N GLY A 95 -27.59 -8.97 29.30
CA GLY A 95 -26.43 -9.86 29.47
C GLY A 95 -25.84 -10.43 28.16
N VAL A 96 -26.41 -10.09 26.99
CA VAL A 96 -25.93 -10.54 25.68
C VAL A 96 -24.82 -9.60 25.18
N VAL A 97 -23.67 -10.15 24.84
CA VAL A 97 -22.54 -9.40 24.28
C VAL A 97 -22.73 -9.26 22.77
N TYR A 98 -22.95 -8.04 22.28
CA TYR A 98 -23.01 -7.75 20.86
C TYR A 98 -21.64 -7.91 20.19
N ASP A 99 -21.61 -8.53 19.00
CA ASP A 99 -20.38 -8.76 18.21
C ASP A 99 -19.55 -7.48 18.01
N ARG A 100 -20.21 -6.34 17.75
CA ARG A 100 -19.56 -5.02 17.63
C ARG A 100 -18.83 -4.59 18.90
N ARG A 101 -19.42 -4.81 20.08
CA ARG A 101 -18.82 -4.46 21.37
C ARG A 101 -17.64 -5.37 21.68
N LEU A 102 -17.76 -6.67 21.36
CA LEU A 102 -16.66 -7.62 21.47
C LEU A 102 -15.46 -7.23 20.58
N LEU A 103 -15.71 -6.88 19.32
CA LEU A 103 -14.70 -6.37 18.38
C LEU A 103 -14.00 -5.12 18.90
N TYR A 104 -14.74 -4.19 19.51
CA TYR A 104 -14.15 -3.00 20.12
C TYR A 104 -13.25 -3.33 21.32
N LEU A 105 -13.67 -4.26 22.19
CA LEU A 105 -12.93 -4.62 23.39
C LEU A 105 -11.66 -5.42 23.11
N GLU A 106 -11.70 -6.32 22.11
CA GLU A 106 -10.58 -7.22 21.79
C GLU A 106 -9.63 -6.69 20.71
N TRP A 107 -10.11 -5.86 19.78
CA TRP A 107 -9.34 -5.49 18.58
C TRP A 107 -9.25 -3.98 18.32
N ALA A 108 -10.37 -3.27 18.21
CA ALA A 108 -10.36 -1.88 17.72
C ALA A 108 -9.85 -0.83 18.74
N ARG A 109 -9.52 -1.25 19.97
CA ARG A 109 -8.96 -0.38 21.00
C ARG A 109 -7.44 -0.21 20.81
N PRO A 110 -6.90 1.03 20.80
CA PRO A 110 -5.46 1.26 20.68
C PRO A 110 -4.60 0.52 21.72
N SER A 111 -5.14 0.30 22.93
CA SER A 111 -4.48 -0.46 24.00
C SER A 111 -4.22 -1.93 23.65
N LYS A 112 -4.91 -2.50 22.64
CA LYS A 112 -4.80 -3.91 22.25
C LYS A 112 -3.88 -4.17 21.05
N TRP A 113 -3.05 -3.19 20.66
CA TRP A 113 -2.17 -3.28 19.48
C TRP A 113 -1.18 -4.48 19.49
N TYR A 114 -0.81 -4.99 20.65
CA TYR A 114 0.11 -6.13 20.80
C TYR A 114 -0.57 -7.50 20.59
N LYS A 115 -1.90 -7.56 20.62
CA LYS A 115 -2.64 -8.82 20.43
C LYS A 115 -2.72 -9.16 18.95
N ARG A 116 -2.74 -10.46 18.65
CA ARG A 116 -3.03 -10.96 17.30
C ARG A 116 -4.46 -10.58 16.89
N GLN A 117 -4.64 -10.22 15.63
CA GLN A 117 -5.92 -9.78 15.10
C GLN A 117 -6.93 -10.95 15.01
N PRO A 118 -8.18 -10.80 15.50
CA PRO A 118 -9.21 -11.83 15.42
C PRO A 118 -9.93 -11.80 14.05
N ILE A 119 -9.27 -12.33 13.02
CA ILE A 119 -9.72 -12.22 11.62
C ILE A 119 -11.10 -12.89 11.40
N CYS A 120 -11.38 -14.02 12.05
CA CYS A 120 -12.67 -14.71 11.93
C CYS A 120 -13.84 -13.86 12.45
N LEU A 121 -13.63 -13.10 13.52
CA LEU A 121 -14.66 -12.23 14.10
C LEU A 121 -14.91 -11.00 13.24
N VAL A 122 -13.82 -10.43 12.68
CA VAL A 122 -13.90 -9.33 11.70
C VAL A 122 -14.66 -9.78 10.45
N ARG A 123 -14.36 -11.00 9.95
CA ARG A 123 -15.08 -11.61 8.83
C ARG A 123 -16.56 -11.79 9.10
N LYS A 124 -16.93 -12.33 10.27
CA LYS A 124 -18.33 -12.53 10.66
C LYS A 124 -19.13 -11.22 10.69
N TYR A 125 -18.50 -10.11 11.08
CA TYR A 125 -19.19 -8.82 11.24
C TYR A 125 -19.14 -7.92 9.99
N PHE A 126 -18.02 -7.88 9.27
CA PHE A 126 -17.80 -6.98 8.13
C PHE A 126 -17.83 -7.68 6.76
N GLY A 127 -17.86 -9.01 6.74
CA GLY A 127 -17.79 -9.81 5.52
C GLY A 127 -16.37 -10.04 5.00
N ASP A 128 -16.28 -10.76 3.89
CA ASP A 128 -15.03 -11.31 3.37
C ASP A 128 -14.09 -10.25 2.82
N LYS A 129 -14.62 -9.23 2.11
CA LYS A 129 -13.83 -8.16 1.49
C LYS A 129 -13.00 -7.38 2.53
N ILE A 130 -13.65 -6.97 3.62
CA ILE A 130 -12.99 -6.19 4.69
C ILE A 130 -12.05 -7.09 5.50
N ALA A 131 -12.42 -8.35 5.75
CA ALA A 131 -11.56 -9.28 6.45
C ALA A 131 -10.27 -9.60 5.67
N LEU A 132 -10.35 -9.71 4.34
CA LEU A 132 -9.19 -9.94 3.49
C LEU A 132 -8.21 -8.75 3.54
N TYR A 133 -8.73 -7.52 3.57
CA TYR A 133 -7.92 -6.30 3.75
C TYR A 133 -7.15 -6.34 5.09
N PHE A 134 -7.82 -6.63 6.20
CA PHE A 134 -7.14 -6.70 7.50
C PHE A 134 -6.17 -7.87 7.59
N CYS A 135 -6.47 -8.99 6.91
CA CYS A 135 -5.53 -10.10 6.81
C CYS A 135 -4.25 -9.71 6.06
N TRP A 136 -4.38 -9.01 4.92
CA TRP A 136 -3.23 -8.47 4.19
C TRP A 136 -2.44 -7.48 5.03
N LEU A 137 -3.12 -6.54 5.67
CA LEU A 137 -2.49 -5.53 6.51
C LEU A 137 -1.71 -6.18 7.66
N GLY A 138 -2.32 -7.15 8.36
CA GLY A 138 -1.66 -7.91 9.42
C GLY A 138 -0.40 -8.63 8.92
N PHE A 139 -0.51 -9.35 7.80
CA PHE A 139 0.62 -10.03 7.17
C PHE A 139 1.74 -9.06 6.76
N TYR A 140 1.39 -7.92 6.17
CA TYR A 140 2.33 -6.86 5.82
C TYR A 140 3.06 -6.31 7.04
N THR A 141 2.34 -6.01 8.12
CA THR A 141 2.95 -5.52 9.37
C THR A 141 3.88 -6.56 10.02
N GLU A 142 3.53 -7.84 9.98
CA GLU A 142 4.37 -8.93 10.49
C GLU A 142 5.67 -9.06 9.66
N MET A 143 5.56 -8.99 8.33
CA MET A 143 6.71 -9.08 7.43
C MET A 143 7.60 -7.82 7.46
N LEU A 144 7.06 -6.65 7.80
CA LEU A 144 7.82 -5.40 7.98
C LEU A 144 8.77 -5.43 9.19
N VAL A 145 8.55 -6.32 10.15
CA VAL A 145 9.45 -6.48 11.30
C VAL A 145 10.87 -6.85 10.82
N TYR A 146 11.01 -7.69 9.79
CA TYR A 146 12.33 -8.08 9.29
C TYR A 146 13.12 -6.90 8.70
N PRO A 147 12.59 -6.11 7.74
CA PRO A 147 13.25 -4.88 7.28
C PRO A 147 13.49 -3.86 8.39
N ALA A 148 12.59 -3.72 9.36
CA ALA A 148 12.76 -2.78 10.45
C ALA A 148 13.97 -3.15 11.33
N VAL A 149 14.14 -4.44 11.65
CA VAL A 149 15.30 -4.93 12.43
C VAL A 149 16.59 -4.75 11.64
N VAL A 150 16.64 -5.19 10.38
CA VAL A 150 17.86 -5.05 9.55
C VAL A 150 18.21 -3.58 9.32
N GLY A 151 17.23 -2.75 8.98
CA GLY A 151 17.43 -1.31 8.80
C GLY A 151 17.90 -0.60 10.07
N PHE A 152 17.37 -0.98 11.24
CA PHE A 152 17.84 -0.47 12.52
C PHE A 152 19.29 -0.87 12.81
N LEU A 153 19.69 -2.11 12.50
CA LEU A 153 21.08 -2.55 12.63
C LEU A 153 22.01 -1.79 11.67
N CYS A 154 21.60 -1.54 10.42
CA CYS A 154 22.35 -0.71 9.48
C CYS A 154 22.51 0.74 9.98
N PHE A 155 21.48 1.29 10.62
CA PHE A 155 21.53 2.62 11.24
C PHE A 155 22.49 2.66 12.43
N LEU A 156 22.43 1.67 13.33
CA LEU A 156 23.37 1.55 14.44
C LEU A 156 24.81 1.40 13.96
N TYR A 157 25.03 0.62 12.89
CA TYR A 157 26.34 0.52 12.24
C TYR A 157 26.82 1.88 11.72
N GLY A 158 25.94 2.65 11.07
CA GLY A 158 26.25 4.01 10.61
C GLY A 158 26.67 4.95 11.75
N LEU A 159 25.97 4.89 12.90
CA LEU A 159 26.34 5.65 14.10
C LEU A 159 27.69 5.21 14.68
N ALA A 160 27.91 3.90 14.82
CA ALA A 160 29.15 3.34 15.38
C ALA A 160 30.36 3.59 14.48
N SER A 161 30.16 3.57 13.15
CA SER A 161 31.21 3.77 12.15
C SER A 161 31.49 5.24 11.86
N MET A 162 30.69 6.18 12.35
CA MET A 162 30.78 7.61 12.03
C MET A 162 32.14 8.23 12.38
N ASP A 163 32.70 7.86 13.55
CA ASP A 163 34.01 8.34 14.02
C ASP A 163 35.17 7.40 13.66
N SER A 164 34.90 6.29 12.96
CA SER A 164 35.92 5.31 12.56
C SER A 164 36.82 5.81 11.43
N GLU A 165 38.00 5.22 11.27
CA GLU A 165 38.99 5.59 10.25
C GLU A 165 38.47 5.40 8.81
N TYR A 166 37.48 4.53 8.61
CA TYR A 166 36.85 4.25 7.32
C TYR A 166 35.96 5.39 6.78
N ASN A 167 35.66 6.41 7.59
CA ASN A 167 34.90 7.61 7.19
C ASN A 167 35.81 8.80 6.86
N THR A 168 36.77 8.60 5.96
CA THR A 168 37.69 9.66 5.51
C THR A 168 36.96 10.90 4.95
N PRO A 169 35.90 10.78 4.11
CA PRO A 169 35.27 11.94 3.50
C PRO A 169 34.62 12.89 4.51
N SER A 170 33.89 12.38 5.50
CA SER A 170 33.26 13.25 6.51
C SER A 170 34.31 13.88 7.43
N LYS A 171 35.40 13.17 7.73
CA LYS A 171 36.50 13.68 8.55
C LYS A 171 37.26 14.80 7.86
N GLU A 172 37.56 14.66 6.57
CA GLU A 172 38.21 15.70 5.77
C GLU A 172 37.36 16.97 5.66
N ILE A 173 36.04 16.83 5.48
CA ILE A 173 35.11 17.97 5.42
C ILE A 173 35.06 18.70 6.76
N CYS A 174 35.13 17.96 7.88
CA CYS A 174 35.07 18.53 9.23
C CYS A 174 36.43 19.00 9.78
N ASP A 175 37.55 18.71 9.11
CA ASP A 175 38.89 19.10 9.58
C ASP A 175 39.23 20.53 9.16
N ILE A 176 39.25 21.44 10.13
CA ILE A 176 39.52 22.88 9.94
C ILE A 176 40.98 23.13 9.53
N ASN A 177 41.93 22.28 9.91
CA ASN A 177 43.35 22.50 9.63
C ASN A 177 43.80 21.88 8.29
N GLY A 178 42.99 20.99 7.72
CA GLY A 178 43.22 20.33 6.44
C GLY A 178 42.27 20.82 5.35
N ALA A 179 41.51 19.89 4.77
CA ALA A 179 40.62 20.15 3.63
C ALA A 179 39.39 21.01 3.98
N GLY A 180 38.97 21.10 5.24
CA GLY A 180 37.84 21.91 5.67
C GLY A 180 38.04 23.42 5.54
N ASN A 181 39.30 23.89 5.42
CA ASN A 181 39.60 25.31 5.18
C ASN A 181 39.49 25.73 3.71
N ILE A 182 39.21 24.78 2.80
CA ILE A 182 39.04 25.09 1.38
C ILE A 182 37.81 25.99 1.21
N THR A 183 38.02 27.15 0.59
CA THR A 183 36.95 28.09 0.20
C THR A 183 36.25 27.59 -1.06
N LEU A 184 34.96 27.35 -0.95
CA LEU A 184 34.10 26.94 -2.06
C LEU A 184 33.63 28.15 -2.86
N CYS A 185 33.47 27.95 -4.17
CA CYS A 185 32.80 28.93 -5.03
C CYS A 185 31.33 29.10 -4.59
N PRO A 186 30.80 30.33 -4.63
CA PRO A 186 29.40 30.57 -4.33
C PRO A 186 28.50 29.84 -5.34
N LEU A 187 27.37 29.30 -4.89
CA LEU A 187 26.40 28.58 -5.73
C LEU A 187 25.53 29.51 -6.59
N CYS A 188 25.66 30.84 -6.43
CA CYS A 188 24.83 31.82 -7.12
C CYS A 188 25.69 32.89 -7.80
N ASP A 189 25.23 33.36 -8.95
CA ASP A 189 25.95 34.32 -9.79
C ASP A 189 26.05 35.73 -9.17
N LYS A 190 25.12 36.10 -8.28
CA LYS A 190 25.06 37.43 -7.65
C LYS A 190 24.76 37.34 -6.16
N ALA A 191 25.42 38.18 -5.35
CA ALA A 191 25.15 38.40 -3.93
C ALA A 191 25.31 37.19 -2.98
N CYS A 192 26.27 36.30 -3.25
CA CYS A 192 26.65 35.21 -2.33
C CYS A 192 28.10 35.37 -1.87
N SER A 193 28.36 35.10 -0.59
CA SER A 193 29.72 35.06 -0.03
C SER A 193 30.38 33.70 -0.30
N TYR A 194 31.71 33.70 -0.36
CA TYR A 194 32.49 32.47 -0.27
C TYR A 194 32.21 31.75 1.05
N GLN A 195 32.13 30.42 1.01
CA GLN A 195 31.88 29.58 2.19
C GLN A 195 33.05 28.62 2.40
N HIS A 196 33.42 28.35 3.64
CA HIS A 196 34.38 27.30 3.96
C HIS A 196 33.70 25.94 3.95
N LEU A 197 34.44 24.90 3.52
CA LEU A 197 33.93 23.53 3.46
C LEU A 197 33.48 23.01 4.85
N SER A 198 34.17 23.40 5.91
CA SER A 198 33.86 23.03 7.30
C SER A 198 32.48 23.47 7.79
N GLU A 199 31.88 24.52 7.21
CA GLU A 199 30.52 24.97 7.56
C GLU A 199 29.45 23.91 7.21
N SER A 200 29.74 23.00 6.26
CA SER A 200 28.85 21.93 5.85
C SER A 200 29.12 20.59 6.56
N CYS A 201 29.96 20.56 7.60
CA CYS A 201 30.32 19.35 8.35
C CYS A 201 29.12 18.57 8.90
N LEU A 202 28.12 19.26 9.48
CA LEU A 202 26.92 18.62 10.01
C LEU A 202 26.12 17.89 8.90
N PHE A 203 26.03 18.52 7.73
CA PHE A 203 25.36 17.91 6.58
C PHE A 203 26.11 16.67 6.09
N ALA A 204 27.45 16.73 6.00
CA ALA A 204 28.27 15.58 5.59
C ALA A 204 28.12 14.38 6.56
N ARG A 205 28.14 14.63 7.87
CA ARG A 205 27.91 13.58 8.89
C ARG A 205 26.52 12.94 8.76
N MET A 206 25.49 13.75 8.54
CA MET A 206 24.13 13.24 8.31
C MET A 206 24.03 12.41 7.03
N THR A 207 24.68 12.84 5.95
CA THR A 207 24.71 12.09 4.69
C THR A 207 25.39 10.73 4.88
N TYR A 208 26.55 10.68 5.55
CA TYR A 208 27.24 9.40 5.81
C TYR A 208 26.38 8.42 6.63
N LEU A 209 25.56 8.92 7.56
CA LEU A 209 24.67 8.07 8.35
C LEU A 209 23.68 7.30 7.47
N PHE A 210 23.18 7.92 6.39
CA PHE A 210 22.26 7.30 5.43
C PHE A 210 22.98 6.60 4.27
N ASP A 211 24.14 7.10 3.84
CA ASP A 211 24.94 6.59 2.72
C ASP A 211 26.21 5.90 3.23
N ASN A 212 26.02 4.88 4.06
CA ASN A 212 27.10 4.04 4.58
C ASN A 212 27.21 2.72 3.77
N PRO A 213 28.35 2.01 3.79
CA PRO A 213 28.48 0.75 3.06
C PRO A 213 27.46 -0.34 3.45
N ALA A 214 26.88 -0.29 4.67
CA ALA A 214 25.85 -1.24 5.09
C ALA A 214 24.49 -0.99 4.40
N THR A 215 24.22 0.22 3.89
CA THR A 215 22.97 0.47 3.16
C THR A 215 22.93 -0.19 1.78
N VAL A 216 24.10 -0.49 1.19
CA VAL A 216 24.20 -1.32 -0.02
C VAL A 216 23.71 -2.73 0.26
N PHE A 217 24.15 -3.33 1.38
CA PHE A 217 23.66 -4.63 1.82
C PHE A 217 22.14 -4.60 2.09
N PHE A 218 21.66 -3.54 2.75
CA PHE A 218 20.23 -3.35 3.00
C PHE A 218 19.41 -3.27 1.69
N ALA A 219 19.91 -2.60 0.65
CA ALA A 219 19.23 -2.50 -0.64
C ALA A 219 19.08 -3.87 -1.34
N ILE A 220 20.11 -4.72 -1.26
CA ILE A 220 20.06 -6.09 -1.77
C ILE A 220 19.04 -6.91 -0.97
N PHE A 221 19.08 -6.82 0.36
CA PHE A 221 18.12 -7.47 1.25
C PHE A 221 16.67 -7.04 0.95
N MET A 222 16.42 -5.74 0.76
CA MET A 222 15.09 -5.20 0.47
C MET A 222 14.53 -5.74 -0.85
N SER A 223 15.39 -5.96 -1.85
CA SER A 223 15.01 -6.55 -3.13
C SER A 223 14.54 -8.00 -2.95
N PHE A 224 15.29 -8.82 -2.20
CA PHE A 224 14.88 -10.19 -1.87
C PHE A 224 13.64 -10.25 -0.97
N TRP A 225 13.55 -9.35 0.01
CA TRP A 225 12.40 -9.24 0.90
C TRP A 225 11.12 -8.91 0.12
N ALA A 226 11.17 -7.96 -0.82
CA ALA A 226 10.00 -7.57 -1.62
C ALA A 226 9.47 -8.75 -2.45
N THR A 227 10.35 -9.51 -3.11
CA THR A 227 9.95 -10.72 -3.86
C THR A 227 9.39 -11.78 -2.93
N THR A 228 10.06 -12.06 -1.81
CA THR A 228 9.62 -13.06 -0.83
C THR A 228 8.27 -12.69 -0.22
N PHE A 229 8.06 -11.42 0.11
CA PHE A 229 6.81 -10.89 0.64
C PHE A 229 5.64 -11.16 -0.32
N LEU A 230 5.79 -10.83 -1.61
CA LEU A 230 4.73 -11.04 -2.59
C LEU A 230 4.42 -12.53 -2.81
N GLU A 231 5.43 -13.39 -2.87
CA GLU A 231 5.22 -14.84 -3.06
C GLU A 231 4.59 -15.50 -1.82
N LEU A 232 5.03 -15.13 -0.62
CA LEU A 232 4.42 -15.60 0.62
C LEU A 232 2.99 -15.07 0.78
N TRP A 233 2.71 -13.84 0.36
CA TRP A 233 1.35 -13.31 0.33
C TRP A 233 0.46 -14.11 -0.63
N LYS A 234 0.91 -14.39 -1.86
CA LYS A 234 0.16 -15.22 -2.81
C LYS A 234 -0.19 -16.59 -2.20
N ARG A 235 0.79 -17.24 -1.56
CA ARG A 235 0.55 -18.51 -0.86
C ARG A 235 -0.46 -18.37 0.27
N LYS A 236 -0.33 -17.33 1.11
CA LYS A 236 -1.23 -17.08 2.23
C LYS A 236 -2.65 -16.77 1.76
N GLN A 237 -2.78 -15.99 0.69
CA GLN A 237 -4.04 -15.67 0.04
C GLN A 237 -4.73 -16.93 -0.48
N SER A 238 -4.01 -17.85 -1.14
CA SER A 238 -4.58 -19.12 -1.61
C SER A 238 -5.12 -19.97 -0.46
N VAL A 239 -4.40 -20.04 0.66
CA VAL A 239 -4.87 -20.75 1.87
C VAL A 239 -6.15 -20.11 2.41
N ILE A 240 -6.21 -18.78 2.48
CA ILE A 240 -7.39 -18.05 2.98
C ILE A 240 -8.58 -18.26 2.06
N ILE A 241 -8.40 -18.15 0.74
CA ILE A 241 -9.47 -18.38 -0.24
C ILE A 241 -10.06 -19.77 -0.08
N TRP A 242 -9.22 -20.77 0.20
CA TRP A 242 -9.67 -22.14 0.45
C TRP A 242 -10.35 -22.30 1.82
N GLU A 243 -9.74 -21.82 2.91
CA GLU A 243 -10.32 -21.87 4.26
C GLU A 243 -11.65 -21.13 4.36
N TRP A 244 -11.83 -20.09 3.55
CA TRP A 244 -13.02 -19.25 3.56
C TRP A 244 -14.04 -19.62 2.49
N ASP A 245 -13.75 -20.66 1.70
CA ASP A 245 -14.61 -21.15 0.61
C ASP A 245 -15.03 -20.05 -0.37
N LEU A 246 -14.06 -19.24 -0.80
CA LEU A 246 -14.28 -18.11 -1.70
C LEU A 246 -14.17 -18.47 -3.19
N GLN A 247 -14.07 -19.77 -3.53
CA GLN A 247 -13.86 -20.21 -4.91
C GLN A 247 -15.12 -20.13 -5.77
N ASP A 248 -16.31 -20.22 -5.17
CA ASP A 248 -17.59 -20.39 -5.88
C ASP A 248 -18.38 -19.07 -6.06
N ASN A 249 -17.74 -17.92 -5.80
CA ASN A 249 -18.36 -16.59 -5.96
C ASN A 249 -18.26 -16.03 -7.40
N GLU A 250 -18.15 -16.89 -8.42
CA GLU A 250 -18.29 -16.51 -9.84
C GLU A 250 -19.78 -16.42 -10.26
N SER A 251 -20.69 -16.11 -9.33
CA SER A 251 -22.06 -15.75 -9.69
C SER A 251 -22.01 -14.52 -10.58
N ASP A 252 -22.71 -14.55 -11.73
CA ASP A 252 -22.81 -13.44 -12.68
C ASP A 252 -22.90 -12.09 -11.95
N GLU A 253 -21.81 -11.32 -11.95
CA GLU A 253 -21.77 -10.03 -11.26
C GLU A 253 -22.85 -9.13 -11.87
N GLU A 254 -23.83 -8.72 -11.05
CA GLU A 254 -24.88 -7.83 -11.49
C GLU A 254 -24.27 -6.52 -12.03
N ASN A 255 -24.84 -6.01 -13.12
CA ASN A 255 -24.38 -4.75 -13.69
C ASN A 255 -24.57 -3.62 -12.68
N ARG A 256 -23.59 -2.72 -12.61
CA ARG A 256 -23.70 -1.52 -11.77
C ARG A 256 -25.00 -0.75 -12.11
N PRO A 257 -25.81 -0.32 -11.13
CA PRO A 257 -27.13 0.28 -11.39
C PRO A 257 -27.07 1.57 -12.21
N GLU A 258 -25.99 2.34 -12.09
CA GLU A 258 -25.76 3.53 -12.92
C GLU A 258 -25.49 3.21 -14.40
N PHE A 259 -25.01 1.99 -14.70
CA PHE A 259 -24.81 1.56 -16.08
C PHE A 259 -26.15 1.23 -16.73
N GLU A 260 -27.01 0.49 -16.03
CA GLU A 260 -28.34 0.10 -16.52
C GLU A 260 -29.24 1.30 -16.80
N THR A 261 -29.15 2.34 -15.97
CA THR A 261 -29.92 3.58 -16.13
C THR A 261 -29.38 4.52 -17.22
N SER A 262 -28.06 4.49 -17.48
CA SER A 262 -27.42 5.39 -18.45
C SER A 262 -27.50 4.91 -19.90
N VAL A 263 -27.58 3.59 -20.10
CA VAL A 263 -27.50 2.97 -21.43
C VAL A 263 -28.89 2.87 -22.06
N LYS A 264 -29.05 3.50 -23.23
CA LYS A 264 -30.30 3.44 -24.04
C LYS A 264 -30.30 2.32 -25.08
N THR A 265 -29.15 1.68 -25.29
CA THR A 265 -28.91 0.68 -26.34
C THR A 265 -28.89 -0.72 -25.73
N PHE A 266 -29.72 -1.62 -26.25
CA PHE A 266 -29.81 -3.00 -25.78
C PHE A 266 -29.35 -3.96 -26.87
N ARG A 267 -28.74 -5.08 -26.45
CA ARG A 267 -28.35 -6.19 -27.30
C ARG A 267 -28.94 -7.48 -26.72
N THR A 268 -29.38 -8.40 -27.57
CA THR A 268 -29.82 -9.73 -27.09
C THR A 268 -28.60 -10.63 -26.94
N ASN A 269 -28.42 -11.20 -25.76
CA ASN A 269 -27.33 -12.14 -25.49
C ASN A 269 -27.57 -13.46 -26.24
N PRO A 270 -26.57 -14.02 -26.97
CA PRO A 270 -26.74 -15.24 -27.75
C PRO A 270 -26.95 -16.51 -26.90
N VAL A 271 -26.58 -16.50 -25.62
CA VAL A 271 -26.66 -17.66 -24.71
C VAL A 271 -27.92 -17.59 -23.84
N THR A 272 -28.13 -16.48 -23.12
CA THR A 272 -29.24 -16.34 -22.18
C THR A 272 -30.55 -15.87 -22.83
N ARG A 273 -30.49 -15.35 -24.07
CA ARG A 273 -31.61 -14.74 -24.82
C ARG A 273 -32.27 -13.54 -24.13
N GLU A 274 -31.66 -13.02 -23.07
CA GLU A 274 -32.13 -11.82 -22.38
C GLU A 274 -31.58 -10.55 -23.06
N LYS A 275 -32.32 -9.43 -22.91
CA LYS A 275 -31.89 -8.13 -23.42
C LYS A 275 -30.96 -7.47 -22.41
N GLU A 276 -29.67 -7.42 -22.73
CA GLU A 276 -28.64 -6.77 -21.90
C GLU A 276 -28.37 -5.34 -22.39
N PRO A 277 -28.11 -4.38 -21.47
CA PRO A 277 -27.64 -3.05 -21.86
C PRO A 277 -26.24 -3.18 -22.51
N TYR A 278 -26.09 -2.67 -23.73
CA TYR A 278 -24.86 -2.77 -24.51
C TYR A 278 -24.34 -1.40 -24.91
N MET A 279 -23.04 -1.17 -24.71
CA MET A 279 -22.37 0.05 -25.12
C MET A 279 -21.57 -0.16 -26.41
N PRO A 280 -21.81 0.61 -27.49
CA PRO A 280 -21.04 0.50 -28.73
C PRO A 280 -19.56 0.84 -28.50
N THR A 281 -18.69 0.08 -29.18
CA THR A 281 -17.22 0.15 -29.02
C THR A 281 -16.63 1.51 -29.37
N THR A 282 -17.21 2.22 -30.34
CA THR A 282 -16.77 3.58 -30.74
C THR A 282 -17.01 4.60 -29.64
N THR A 283 -18.20 4.60 -29.01
CA THR A 283 -18.51 5.48 -27.87
C THR A 283 -17.67 5.12 -26.66
N ARG A 284 -17.41 3.82 -26.43
CA ARG A 284 -16.52 3.37 -25.36
C ARG A 284 -15.08 3.85 -25.58
N ALA A 285 -14.56 3.76 -26.80
CA ALA A 285 -13.24 4.26 -27.18
C ALA A 285 -13.12 5.79 -26.99
N LEU A 286 -14.13 6.55 -27.44
CA LEU A 286 -14.15 8.01 -27.23
C LEU A 286 -14.16 8.38 -25.74
N ARG A 287 -14.94 7.67 -24.90
CA ARG A 287 -14.92 7.91 -23.45
C ARG A 287 -13.57 7.60 -22.82
N PHE A 288 -12.88 6.54 -23.26
CA PHE A 288 -11.52 6.25 -22.81
C PHE A 288 -10.51 7.33 -23.23
N ILE A 289 -10.65 7.91 -24.43
CA ILE A 289 -9.80 9.03 -24.86
C ILE A 289 -10.04 10.26 -23.98
N VAL A 290 -11.30 10.57 -23.67
CA VAL A 290 -11.66 11.73 -22.82
C VAL A 290 -11.21 11.53 -21.37
N THR A 291 -11.42 10.34 -20.78
CA THR A 291 -10.95 10.07 -19.41
C THR A 291 -9.43 9.98 -19.37
N GLY A 292 -8.81 9.39 -20.40
CA GLY A 292 -7.36 9.33 -20.55
C GLY A 292 -6.73 10.71 -20.65
N SER A 293 -7.29 11.63 -21.44
CA SER A 293 -6.80 13.00 -21.54
C SER A 293 -6.94 13.77 -20.22
N ALA A 294 -8.04 13.57 -19.49
CA ALA A 294 -8.22 14.16 -18.16
C ALA A 294 -7.17 13.64 -17.15
N VAL A 295 -6.86 12.33 -17.15
CA VAL A 295 -5.81 11.76 -16.30
C VAL A 295 -4.43 12.31 -16.68
N LEU A 296 -4.11 12.39 -17.97
CA LEU A 296 -2.85 12.98 -18.44
C LEU A 296 -2.72 14.45 -18.05
N PHE A 297 -3.81 15.22 -18.11
CA PHE A 297 -3.85 16.60 -17.62
C PHE A 297 -3.57 16.68 -16.11
N MET A 298 -4.17 15.79 -15.30
CA MET A 298 -3.85 15.76 -13.86
C MET A 298 -2.39 15.41 -13.59
N VAL A 299 -1.80 14.49 -14.38
CA VAL A 299 -0.37 14.17 -14.28
C VAL A 299 0.51 15.36 -14.66
N SER A 300 0.17 16.11 -15.72
CA SER A 300 0.96 17.29 -16.12
C SER A 300 0.90 18.41 -15.07
N VAL A 301 -0.24 18.61 -14.42
CA VAL A 301 -0.37 19.55 -13.28
C VAL A 301 0.57 19.18 -12.15
N VAL A 302 0.68 17.90 -11.79
CA VAL A 302 1.61 17.43 -10.76
C VAL A 302 3.06 17.69 -11.18
N LEU A 303 3.43 17.42 -12.43
CA LEU A 303 4.78 17.69 -12.94
C LEU A 303 5.11 19.19 -12.91
N CYS A 304 4.18 20.05 -13.32
CA CYS A 304 4.34 21.51 -13.24
C CYS A 304 4.51 21.98 -11.78
N ALA A 305 3.76 21.40 -10.84
CA ALA A 305 3.94 21.70 -9.42
C ALA A 305 5.32 21.30 -8.91
N VAL A 306 5.82 20.12 -9.27
CA VAL A 306 7.18 19.67 -8.91
C VAL A 306 8.23 20.61 -9.47
N LEU A 307 8.15 20.98 -10.76
CA LEU A 307 9.05 21.98 -11.35
C LEU A 307 8.98 23.33 -10.64
N GLY A 308 7.76 23.77 -10.28
CA GLY A 308 7.54 24.97 -9.48
C GLY A 308 8.24 24.93 -8.11
N THR A 309 8.20 23.79 -7.42
CA THR A 309 8.91 23.62 -6.13
C THR A 309 10.43 23.66 -6.30
N ILE A 310 10.96 23.15 -7.41
CA ILE A 310 12.40 23.22 -7.72
C ILE A 310 12.82 24.67 -7.96
N ILE A 311 12.06 25.43 -8.75
CA ILE A 311 12.31 26.85 -9.00
C ILE A 311 12.22 27.66 -7.71
N TYR A 312 11.17 27.43 -6.90
CA TYR A 312 11.01 28.07 -5.59
C TYR A 312 12.24 27.87 -4.70
N ARG A 313 12.77 26.64 -4.64
CA ARG A 313 13.97 26.31 -3.86
C ARG A 313 15.17 27.16 -4.29
N ILE A 314 15.44 27.24 -5.59
CA ILE A 314 16.57 28.01 -6.14
C ILE A 314 16.44 29.50 -5.81
N SER A 315 15.24 30.05 -5.99
CA SER A 315 14.93 31.45 -5.68
C SER A 315 15.09 31.76 -4.19
N LEU A 316 14.57 30.91 -3.31
CA LEU A 316 14.62 31.13 -1.86
C LEU A 316 16.06 31.08 -1.32
N VAL A 317 16.88 30.16 -1.81
CA VAL A 317 18.32 30.09 -1.44
C VAL A 317 19.01 31.41 -1.75
N THR A 318 18.80 31.95 -2.95
CA THR A 318 19.40 33.21 -3.40
C THR A 318 18.97 34.39 -2.51
N VAL A 319 17.70 34.45 -2.11
CA VAL A 319 17.18 35.51 -1.23
C VAL A 319 17.78 35.43 0.18
N ILE A 320 17.90 34.22 0.74
CA ILE A 320 18.44 34.03 2.09
C ILE A 320 19.91 34.45 2.17
N TYR A 321 20.72 34.11 1.16
CA TYR A 321 22.13 34.49 1.13
C TYR A 321 22.34 35.99 0.88
N SER A 322 21.50 36.63 0.06
CA SER A 322 21.63 38.07 -0.22
C SER A 322 21.16 38.97 0.92
N GLY A 323 20.06 38.63 1.61
CA GLY A 323 19.40 39.52 2.57
C GLY A 323 19.06 38.94 3.95
N GLY A 324 19.34 37.66 4.21
CA GLY A 324 19.03 37.01 5.48
C GLY A 324 19.94 37.45 6.64
N GLY A 325 19.40 37.43 7.87
CA GLY A 325 20.21 37.59 9.09
C GLY A 325 21.26 36.47 9.25
N SER A 326 22.25 36.67 10.14
CA SER A 326 23.38 35.73 10.29
C SER A 326 22.94 34.28 10.52
N PHE A 327 21.92 34.07 11.37
CA PHE A 327 21.34 32.75 11.64
C PHE A 327 20.75 32.06 10.40
N LEU A 328 20.02 32.83 9.57
CA LEU A 328 19.38 32.29 8.37
C LEU A 328 20.42 31.91 7.30
N ARG A 329 21.56 32.62 7.24
CA ARG A 329 22.64 32.28 6.32
C ARG A 329 23.35 30.98 6.71
N THR A 330 23.63 30.79 8.00
CA THR A 330 24.28 29.55 8.51
C THR A 330 23.43 28.31 8.28
N HIS A 331 22.10 28.42 8.41
CA HIS A 331 21.18 27.28 8.23
C HIS A 331 20.34 27.34 6.94
N ALA A 332 20.76 28.13 5.96
CA ALA A 332 20.00 28.38 4.74
C ALA A 332 19.59 27.09 4.02
N LYS A 333 20.55 26.16 3.83
CA LYS A 333 20.31 24.89 3.11
C LYS A 333 19.22 24.05 3.79
N ILE A 334 19.27 23.89 5.12
CA ILE A 334 18.30 23.10 5.89
C ILE A 334 16.94 23.78 5.84
N PHE A 335 16.89 25.09 6.14
CA PHE A 335 15.64 25.84 6.15
C PHE A 335 14.92 25.80 4.81
N THR A 336 15.63 26.06 3.69
CA THR A 336 15.04 26.00 2.35
C THR A 336 14.56 24.60 1.98
N THR A 337 15.27 23.53 2.39
CA THR A 337 14.80 22.16 2.13
C THR A 337 13.53 21.83 2.92
N MET A 338 13.43 22.28 4.17
CA MET A 338 12.24 22.08 5.01
C MET A 338 11.02 22.85 4.47
N THR A 339 11.17 24.13 4.12
CA THR A 339 10.06 24.92 3.59
C THR A 339 9.58 24.40 2.22
N ALA A 340 10.50 24.00 1.35
CA ALA A 340 10.15 23.38 0.07
C ALA A 340 9.39 22.06 0.25
N ALA A 341 9.81 21.21 1.19
CA ALA A 341 9.12 19.96 1.51
C ALA A 341 7.71 20.21 2.05
N LEU A 342 7.52 21.20 2.93
CA LEU A 342 6.21 21.58 3.46
C LEU A 342 5.27 22.10 2.37
N ILE A 343 5.76 22.98 1.48
CA ILE A 343 4.96 23.48 0.36
C ILE A 343 4.57 22.33 -0.58
N ASN A 344 5.51 21.45 -0.91
CA ASN A 344 5.23 20.28 -1.73
C ASN A 344 4.14 19.37 -1.09
N LEU A 345 4.23 19.14 0.22
CA LEU A 345 3.23 18.37 0.97
C LEU A 345 1.85 19.04 0.93
N VAL A 346 1.77 20.36 1.13
CA VAL A 346 0.52 21.12 1.06
C VAL A 346 -0.09 21.04 -0.35
N ILE A 347 0.73 21.16 -1.40
CA ILE A 347 0.26 21.03 -2.78
C ILE A 347 -0.31 19.62 -3.03
N ILE A 348 0.39 18.57 -2.62
CA ILE A 348 -0.09 17.18 -2.74
C ILE A 348 -1.42 17.00 -1.97
N MET A 349 -1.55 17.59 -0.79
CA MET A 349 -2.78 17.52 0.00
C MET A 349 -3.96 18.27 -0.64
N ILE A 350 -3.70 19.41 -1.28
CA ILE A 350 -4.72 20.13 -2.05
C ILE A 350 -5.11 19.34 -3.30
N LEU A 351 -4.14 18.84 -4.07
CA LEU A 351 -4.39 18.07 -5.30
C LEU A 351 -5.16 16.78 -5.03
N THR A 352 -4.85 16.09 -3.93
CA THR A 352 -5.62 14.91 -3.53
C THR A 352 -7.05 15.30 -3.17
N ARG A 353 -7.31 16.43 -2.53
CA ARG A 353 -8.68 16.88 -2.22
C ARG A 353 -9.49 17.36 -3.44
N VAL A 354 -8.82 17.85 -4.49
CA VAL A 354 -9.46 18.33 -5.73
C VAL A 354 -9.96 17.16 -6.61
N ARG A 355 -9.50 15.93 -6.36
CA ARG A 355 -10.11 14.71 -6.89
C ARG A 355 -11.10 14.14 -5.91
#